data_AF-A0A838I3E4-F1
#
_entry.id   AF-A0A838I3E4-F1
#
_cell.length_a   1.000
_cell.length_b   1.000
_cell.length_c   1.000
_cell.angle_alpha   90.00
_cell.angle_beta   90.00
_cell.angle_gamma   90.00
#
_symmetry.space_group_name_H-M   'P 1'
#
loop_
_entity.id
_entity.type
_entity.pdbx_description
1 polymer ?
#
loop_
_entity_poly.entity_id
_entity_poly.type
_entity_poly.pdbx_seq_one_letter_code
_entity_poly.pdbx_strand_id
1 'polypeptide(L)'
;MDRSPAQEISRGLTIIFWSGLVAGILDITSAFILFGLKGATPVRILQSIASGLLGPASFNGGAATAILGGILHFVIAFGAASTFYLASRRLRLLTQRPVISGLAFGVVVYA
;
A
#
# COMPACT_ATOMS: atom_id res chain seq x y z
N MET A 1 33.18 -2.55 5.68
CA MET A 1 32.61 -2.65 7.03
C MET A 1 31.34 -3.46 6.90
N ASP A 2 31.40 -4.73 7.28
CA ASP A 2 30.29 -5.67 7.12
C ASP A 2 29.24 -5.39 8.21
N ARG A 3 27.96 -5.37 7.86
CA ARG A 3 26.88 -5.05 8.81
C ARG A 3 26.47 -6.30 9.56
N SER A 4 26.09 -6.16 10.83
CA SER A 4 25.56 -7.30 11.59
C SER A 4 24.17 -7.71 11.06
N PRO A 5 23.76 -8.99 11.19
CA PRO A 5 22.43 -9.44 10.78
C PRO A 5 21.28 -8.61 11.38
N ALA A 6 21.42 -8.18 12.64
CA ALA A 6 20.43 -7.33 13.30
C ALA A 6 20.30 -5.94 12.64
N GLN A 7 21.42 -5.37 12.20
CA GLN A 7 21.43 -4.08 11.49
C GLN A 7 20.77 -4.19 10.11
N GLU A 8 20.96 -5.32 9.41
CA GLU A 8 20.28 -5.55 8.13
C GLU A 8 18.76 -5.68 8.28
N ILE A 9 18.30 -6.43 9.30
CA ILE A 9 16.87 -6.61 9.60
C ILE A 9 16.23 -5.27 9.96
N SER A 10 16.84 -4.52 10.88
CA SER A 10 16.35 -3.20 11.31
C SER A 10 16.21 -2.23 10.13
N ARG A 11 17.21 -2.21 9.23
CA ARG A 11 17.17 -1.39 8.03
C ARG A 11 16.08 -1.83 7.05
N GLY A 12 15.92 -3.14 6.84
CA GLY A 12 14.88 -3.69 5.98
C GLY A 12 13.48 -3.30 6.47
N LEU A 13 13.23 -3.47 7.77
CA LEU A 13 11.97 -3.05 8.40
C LEU A 13 11.74 -1.54 8.26
N THR A 14 12.77 -0.73 8.46
CA THR A 14 12.70 0.73 8.27
C THR A 14 12.33 1.10 6.84
N ILE A 15 12.93 0.43 5.84
CA ILE A 15 12.63 0.66 4.42
C ILE A 15 11.18 0.27 4.12
N ILE A 16 10.73 -0.91 4.54
CA ILE A 16 9.36 -1.38 4.32
C ILE A 16 8.35 -0.44 4.97
N PHE A 17 8.62 -0.01 6.21
CA PHE A 17 7.75 0.88 6.94
C PHE A 17 7.59 2.22 6.22
N TRP A 18 8.68 2.91 5.89
CA TRP A 18 8.58 4.22 5.24
C TRP A 18 8.04 4.14 3.81
N SER A 19 8.41 3.11 3.05
CA SER A 19 7.88 2.94 1.68
C SER A 19 6.39 2.61 1.70
N GLY A 20 5.94 1.69 2.55
CA GLY A 20 4.53 1.35 2.69
C GLY A 20 3.69 2.50 3.23
N LEU A 21 4.22 3.27 4.19
CA LEU A 21 3.53 4.45 4.75
C LEU A 21 3.35 5.53 3.68
N VAL A 22 4.42 5.92 3.00
CA VAL A 22 4.38 6.97 1.96
C VAL A 22 3.50 6.52 0.79
N ALA A 23 3.67 5.29 0.30
CA ALA A 23 2.84 4.75 -0.78
C ALA A 23 1.37 4.69 -0.37
N GLY A 24 1.05 4.18 0.82
CA GLY A 24 -0.32 4.08 1.32
C GLY A 24 -0.99 5.45 1.47
N ILE A 25 -0.28 6.46 1.99
CA ILE A 25 -0.80 7.84 2.10
C ILE A 25 -1.05 8.45 0.72
N LEU A 26 -0.09 8.35 -0.19
CA LEU A 26 -0.23 8.91 -1.54
C LEU A 26 -1.39 8.24 -2.31
N ASP A 27 -1.52 6.92 -2.17
CA ASP A 27 -2.58 6.16 -2.84
C ASP A 27 -3.97 6.49 -2.29
N ILE A 28 -4.18 6.46 -0.97
CA ILE A 28 -5.50 6.80 -0.40
C ILE A 28 -5.87 8.27 -0.64
N THR A 29 -4.88 9.17 -0.61
CA THR A 29 -5.10 10.59 -0.92
C THR A 29 -5.52 10.74 -2.39
N SER A 30 -4.86 10.03 -3.29
CA SER A 30 -5.23 10.01 -4.71
C SER A 30 -6.65 9.46 -4.90
N ALA A 31 -7.01 8.39 -4.19
CA ALA A 31 -8.37 7.85 -4.22
C ALA A 31 -9.40 8.87 -3.71
N PHE A 32 -9.15 9.54 -2.59
CA PHE A 32 -10.05 10.58 -2.07
C PHE A 32 -10.22 11.75 -3.03
N ILE A 33 -9.16 12.19 -3.70
CA ILE A 33 -9.26 13.26 -4.70
C ILE A 33 -10.02 12.77 -5.92
N LEU A 34 -9.58 11.67 -6.56
CA LEU A 34 -10.12 11.22 -7.84
C LEU A 34 -11.57 10.75 -7.75
N PHE A 35 -11.92 10.00 -6.70
CA PHE A 35 -13.29 9.54 -6.49
C PHE A 35 -14.15 10.59 -5.77
N GLY A 36 -13.55 11.45 -4.95
CA GLY A 36 -14.23 12.61 -4.37
C GLY A 36 -14.74 13.59 -5.43
N LEU A 37 -13.93 13.85 -6.47
CA LEU A 37 -14.34 14.63 -7.65
C LEU A 37 -15.49 13.97 -8.44
N LYS A 38 -15.69 12.65 -8.28
CA LYS A 38 -16.83 11.91 -8.84
C LYS A 38 -18.02 11.80 -7.87
N GLY A 39 -17.98 12.49 -6.74
CA GLY A 39 -19.06 12.53 -5.74
C GLY A 39 -19.00 11.43 -4.67
N ALA A 40 -17.96 10.59 -4.64
CA ALA A 40 -17.82 9.58 -3.59
C ALA A 40 -17.34 10.21 -2.27
N THR A 41 -17.93 9.79 -1.14
CA THR A 41 -17.46 10.24 0.18
C THR A 41 -16.25 9.41 0.62
N PRO A 42 -15.33 9.96 1.45
CA PRO A 42 -14.21 9.20 2.00
C PRO A 42 -14.63 7.90 2.70
N VAL A 43 -15.78 7.94 3.40
CA VAL A 43 -16.38 6.77 4.05
C VAL A 43 -16.72 5.69 3.02
N ARG A 44 -17.41 6.05 1.93
CA ARG A 44 -17.76 5.11 0.85
C ARG A 44 -16.52 4.52 0.17
N ILE A 45 -15.48 5.33 -0.02
CA ILE A 45 -14.20 4.88 -0.61
C ILE A 45 -13.55 3.84 0.30
N LEU A 46 -13.42 4.13 1.59
CA LEU A 46 -12.84 3.17 2.55
C LEU A 46 -13.71 1.91 2.70
N GLN A 47 -15.03 2.04 2.74
CA GLN A 47 -15.93 0.88 2.75
C GLN A 47 -15.77 0.01 1.50
N SER A 48 -15.49 0.61 0.32
CA SER A 48 -15.20 -0.15 -0.90
C SER A 48 -13.91 -0.97 -0.79
N ILE A 49 -12.94 -0.54 0.03
CA ILE A 49 -11.76 -1.36 0.32
C ILE A 49 -12.16 -2.51 1.26
N ALA A 50 -12.94 -2.20 2.30
CA ALA A 50 -13.45 -3.22 3.23
C ALA A 50 -14.38 -4.24 2.56
N SER A 51 -15.01 -3.91 1.42
CA SER A 51 -15.85 -4.85 0.68
C SER A 51 -15.06 -6.03 0.11
N GLY A 52 -13.74 -5.92 -0.05
CA GLY A 52 -12.90 -7.07 -0.42
C GLY A 52 -12.94 -8.21 0.60
N LEU A 53 -13.15 -7.89 1.89
CA LEU A 53 -13.25 -8.88 2.96
C LEU A 53 -14.69 -9.16 3.38
N LEU A 54 -15.52 -8.11 3.47
CA LEU A 54 -16.89 -8.19 4.01
C LEU A 54 -17.98 -8.26 2.93
N GLY A 55 -17.60 -8.15 1.65
CA GLY A 55 -18.56 -8.04 0.56
C GLY A 55 -19.44 -6.77 0.66
N PRO A 56 -20.65 -6.80 0.07
CA PRO A 56 -21.56 -5.65 0.07
C PRO A 56 -21.99 -5.16 1.46
N ALA A 57 -21.89 -5.99 2.50
CA ALA A 57 -22.25 -5.62 3.87
C ALA A 57 -21.37 -4.48 4.42
N SER A 58 -20.16 -4.31 3.89
CA SER A 58 -19.26 -3.20 4.22
C SER A 58 -19.91 -1.82 4.10
N PHE A 59 -20.83 -1.60 3.16
CA PHE A 59 -21.45 -0.29 2.95
C PHE A 59 -22.47 0.09 4.04
N ASN A 60 -22.96 -0.90 4.80
CA ASN A 60 -23.95 -0.68 5.86
C ASN A 60 -23.33 -0.52 7.25
N GLY A 61 -22.02 -0.79 7.43
CA GLY A 61 -21.37 -0.76 8.75
C GLY A 61 -20.83 0.61 9.19
N GLY A 62 -21.09 1.67 8.42
CA GLY A 62 -20.70 3.04 8.74
C GLY A 62 -19.21 3.21 9.04
N ALA A 63 -18.90 3.97 10.09
CA ALA A 63 -17.53 4.32 10.47
C ALA A 63 -16.66 3.09 10.79
N ALA A 64 -17.21 2.04 11.40
CA ALA A 64 -16.45 0.85 11.74
C ALA A 64 -15.87 0.16 10.50
N THR A 65 -16.71 -0.01 9.47
CA THR A 65 -16.28 -0.58 8.18
C THR A 65 -15.35 0.34 7.40
N ALA A 66 -15.46 1.67 7.55
CA ALA A 66 -14.51 2.61 6.95
C ALA A 66 -13.14 2.53 7.62
N ILE A 67 -13.08 2.45 8.96
CA ILE A 67 -11.82 2.27 9.69
C ILE A 67 -11.17 0.95 9.29
N LEU A 68 -11.94 -0.14 9.22
CA LEU A 68 -11.44 -1.42 8.72
C LEU A 68 -10.87 -1.29 7.31
N GLY A 69 -11.56 -0.59 6.41
CA GLY A 69 -11.06 -0.31 5.06
C GLY A 69 -9.72 0.43 5.06
N GLY A 70 -9.57 1.43 5.94
CA GLY A 70 -8.30 2.14 6.11
C GLY A 70 -7.18 1.25 6.63
N ILE A 71 -7.47 0.34 7.58
CA ILE A 71 -6.48 -0.64 8.06
C ILE A 71 -6.08 -1.59 6.93
N LEU A 72 -7.05 -2.16 6.22
CA LEU A 72 -6.81 -3.08 5.11
C LEU A 72 -6.01 -2.41 3.98
N HIS A 73 -6.28 -1.14 3.70
CA HIS A 73 -5.51 -0.34 2.76
C HIS A 73 -4.01 -0.33 3.11
N PHE A 74 -3.68 -0.01 4.36
CA PHE A 74 -2.28 -0.01 4.80
C PHE A 74 -1.68 -1.41 4.87
N VAL A 75 -2.45 -2.45 5.20
CA VAL A 75 -1.98 -3.84 5.11
C VAL A 75 -1.57 -4.18 3.68
N ILE A 76 -2.37 -3.80 2.68
CA ILE A 76 -2.04 -3.99 1.26
C ILE A 76 -0.80 -3.18 0.89
N ALA A 77 -0.72 -1.90 1.28
CA ALA A 77 0.42 -1.04 0.99
C ALA A 77 1.74 -1.58 1.59
N PHE A 78 1.73 -2.05 2.84
CA PHE A 78 2.88 -2.70 3.47
C PHE A 78 3.22 -4.05 2.82
N GLY A 79 2.21 -4.81 2.38
CA GLY A 79 2.41 -6.05 1.62
C GLY A 79 3.10 -5.80 0.29
N ALA A 80 2.67 -4.76 -0.45
CA ALA A 80 3.28 -4.33 -1.69
C ALA A 80 4.74 -3.86 -1.47
N ALA A 81 4.97 -3.00 -0.46
CA ALA A 81 6.31 -2.55 -0.09
C ALA A 81 7.25 -3.70 0.30
N SER A 82 6.75 -4.66 1.07
CA SER A 82 7.50 -5.87 1.46
C SER A 82 7.85 -6.70 0.23
N THR A 83 6.90 -6.89 -0.67
CA THR A 83 7.09 -7.65 -1.92
C THR A 83 8.14 -6.99 -2.80
N PHE A 84 8.05 -5.67 -3.02
CA PHE A 84 9.03 -4.94 -3.80
C PHE A 84 10.42 -4.99 -3.18
N TYR A 85 10.52 -4.81 -1.84
CA TYR A 85 11.78 -4.89 -1.12
C TYR A 85 12.42 -6.28 -1.30
N LEU A 86 11.68 -7.36 -1.05
CA LEU A 86 12.18 -8.73 -1.20
C LEU A 86 12.59 -9.04 -2.65
N ALA A 87 11.79 -8.60 -3.62
CA ALA A 87 12.12 -8.73 -5.04
C ALA A 87 13.42 -7.98 -5.38
N SER A 88 13.61 -6.76 -4.86
CA SER A 88 14.80 -5.94 -5.12
C SER A 88 16.10 -6.54 -4.57
N ARG A 89 16.01 -7.42 -3.55
CA ARG A 89 17.15 -8.16 -3.03
C ARG A 89 17.64 -9.25 -3.99
N ARG A 90 16.78 -9.71 -4.91
CA ARG A 90 17.11 -10.77 -5.89
C ARG A 90 17.27 -10.25 -7.32
N LEU A 91 16.48 -9.26 -7.71
CA LEU A 91 16.42 -8.73 -9.06
C LEU A 91 17.15 -7.38 -9.14
N ARG A 92 18.40 -7.40 -9.63
CA ARG A 92 19.23 -6.19 -9.79
C ARG A 92 18.56 -5.11 -10.65
N LEU A 93 17.69 -5.50 -11.59
CA LEU A 93 16.95 -4.57 -12.44
C LEU A 93 16.10 -3.56 -11.62
N LEU A 94 15.52 -4.00 -10.50
CA LEU A 94 14.66 -3.18 -9.66
C LEU A 94 15.40 -2.02 -8.99
N THR A 95 16.70 -2.18 -8.75
CA THR A 95 17.56 -1.15 -8.17
C THR A 95 18.35 -0.36 -9.21
N GLN A 96 18.60 -0.95 -10.40
CA GLN A 96 19.25 -0.26 -11.52
C GLN A 96 18.32 0.72 -12.24
N ARG A 97 17.03 0.41 -12.31
CA ARG A 97 16.01 1.27 -12.95
C ARG A 97 14.85 1.51 -11.99
N PRO A 98 15.07 2.20 -10.86
CA PRO A 98 14.12 2.26 -9.76
C PRO A 98 12.79 2.93 -10.15
N VAL A 99 12.82 3.99 -10.96
CA VAL A 99 11.60 4.70 -11.40
C VAL A 99 10.73 3.81 -12.28
N ILE A 100 11.31 3.22 -13.35
CA ILE A 100 10.58 2.35 -14.27
C ILE A 100 10.05 1.12 -13.53
N SER A 101 10.87 0.53 -12.66
CA SER A 101 10.51 -0.66 -11.88
C SER A 101 9.39 -0.37 -10.88
N GLY A 102 9.45 0.78 -10.20
CA GLY A 102 8.40 1.22 -9.29
C GLY A 102 7.08 1.49 -10.01
N LEU A 103 7.12 2.17 -11.16
CA LEU A 103 5.93 2.41 -11.98
C LEU A 103 5.31 1.11 -12.49
N ALA A 104 6.13 0.21 -13.04
CA ALA A 104 5.66 -1.09 -13.54
C ALA A 104 5.05 -1.93 -12.41
N PHE A 105 5.70 -1.97 -11.24
CA PHE A 105 5.16 -2.67 -10.08
C PHE A 105 3.86 -2.04 -9.58
N GLY A 106 3.76 -0.71 -9.57
CA GLY A 106 2.52 -0.01 -9.23
C GLY A 106 1.36 -0.38 -10.15
N VAL A 107 1.59 -0.48 -11.46
CA VAL A 107 0.58 -0.96 -12.42
C VAL A 107 0.13 -2.39 -12.09
N VAL A 108 1.07 -3.27 -11.76
CA VAL A 108 0.75 -4.66 -11.37
C VAL A 108 -0.05 -4.74 -10.07
N VAL A 109 0.23 -3.88 -9.10
CA VAL A 109 -0.53 -3.83 -7.83
C VAL A 109 -1.93 -3.26 -8.03
N TYR A 110 -2.09 -2.33 -8.97
CA TYR A 110 -3.38 -1.68 -9.26
C TYR A 110 -4.33 -2.56 -10.09
N ALA A 111 -3.79 -3.34 -11.04
CA ALA A 111 -4.56 -4.16 -11.98
C ALA A 111 -5.21 -5.39 -11.33
#